data_AF-A0A931GNY8-F1
#
_entry.id   AF-A0A931GNY8-F1
#
_cell.length_a   1.000
_cell.length_b   1.000
_cell.length_c   1.000
_cell.angle_alpha   90.00
_cell.angle_beta   90.00
_cell.angle_gamma   90.00
#
_symmetry.space_group_name_H-M   'P 1'
#
loop_
_entity.id
_entity.type
_entity.pdbx_description
1 polymer ?
#
loop_
_entity_poly.entity_id
_entity_poly.type
_entity_poly.pdbx_seq_one_letter_code
_entity_poly.pdbx_strand_id
1 'polypeptide(L)'
;MSPLPTQMINRWQNRTEPGPGQGTIYWHILVGDRPEVRDLAQSAQARLARFPGLHMPPPEWLHITTLVAGPTNEITDDQQQEMLTTASGLLAKIPPATATLGRVFYHPEAIAITVQPTAHLDRVREAVQTATVKVTGREGHTEGPTRWAPHLTIAYSEAEQPAGPLVTALGHELPTCETTINAVSLVDQRGPERLWDWHPVGQARLLGNH
;
A
#
# COMPACT_ATOMS: atom_id res chain seq x y z
N MET A 1 18.82 11.12 1.25
CA MET A 1 17.63 10.87 2.08
C MET A 1 16.77 12.12 2.01
N SER A 2 15.46 12.01 1.76
CA SER A 2 14.57 13.17 1.88
C SER A 2 14.62 13.69 3.31
N PRO A 3 14.59 15.02 3.53
CA PRO A 3 14.58 15.58 4.87
C PRO A 3 13.34 15.07 5.63
N LEU A 4 13.49 14.86 6.94
CA LEU A 4 12.34 14.55 7.79
C LEU A 4 11.31 15.70 7.71
N PRO A 5 10.01 15.40 7.74
CA PRO A 5 9.01 16.43 7.89
C PRO A 5 9.20 17.12 9.25
N THR A 6 8.97 18.43 9.29
CA THR A 6 8.88 19.19 10.55
C THR A 6 7.45 19.16 11.11
N GLN A 7 6.47 18.99 10.23
CA GLN A 7 5.03 18.96 10.53
C GLN A 7 4.37 17.78 9.81
N MET A 8 3.42 17.17 10.49
CA MET A 8 2.40 16.33 9.86
C MET A 8 1.26 17.22 9.37
N ILE A 9 0.54 16.78 8.35
CA ILE A 9 -0.65 17.45 7.79
C ILE A 9 -1.78 16.44 7.65
N ASN A 10 -3.02 16.91 7.54
CA ASN A 10 -4.16 16.03 7.31
C ASN A 10 -4.10 15.46 5.88
N ARG A 11 -3.95 14.13 5.76
CA ARG A 11 -3.91 13.39 4.49
C ARG A 11 -5.14 13.62 3.61
N TRP A 12 -6.32 13.73 4.23
CA TRP A 12 -7.60 13.72 3.53
C TRP A 12 -8.17 15.11 3.28
N GLN A 13 -7.59 16.17 3.87
CA GLN A 13 -8.10 17.54 3.76
C GLN A 13 -8.20 18.04 2.30
N ASN A 14 -7.29 17.61 1.42
CA ASN A 14 -7.22 18.09 0.03
C ASN A 14 -7.39 16.97 -1.01
N ARG A 15 -7.91 15.80 -0.61
CA ARG A 15 -8.16 14.68 -1.53
C ARG A 15 -9.63 14.61 -1.90
N THR A 16 -9.90 14.39 -3.18
CA THR A 16 -11.26 14.09 -3.64
C THR A 16 -11.67 12.71 -3.14
N GLU A 17 -12.75 12.65 -2.38
CA GLU A 17 -13.36 11.37 -1.98
C GLU A 17 -14.26 10.82 -3.11
N PRO A 18 -14.38 9.49 -3.23
CA PRO A 18 -15.37 8.90 -4.12
C PRO A 18 -16.78 9.40 -3.80
N GLY A 19 -17.60 9.62 -4.83
CA GLY A 19 -19.01 9.95 -4.65
C GLY A 19 -19.81 8.80 -4.02
N PRO A 20 -21.06 9.02 -3.61
CA PRO A 20 -21.91 7.97 -3.06
C PRO A 20 -22.00 6.74 -3.98
N GLY A 21 -21.69 5.56 -3.44
CA GLY A 21 -21.68 4.29 -4.19
C GLY A 21 -20.48 4.10 -5.13
N GLN A 22 -19.54 5.05 -5.16
CA GLN A 22 -18.29 4.93 -5.91
C GLN A 22 -17.15 4.44 -5.02
N GLY A 23 -16.10 3.95 -5.66
CA GLY A 23 -14.92 3.43 -5.03
C GLY A 23 -13.70 3.60 -5.92
N THR A 24 -12.61 2.97 -5.53
CA THR A 24 -11.37 2.96 -6.30
C THR A 24 -10.81 1.54 -6.35
N ILE A 25 -10.39 1.13 -7.54
CA ILE A 25 -9.73 -0.15 -7.77
C ILE A 25 -8.24 0.02 -7.51
N TYR A 26 -7.69 -0.82 -6.64
CA TYR A 26 -6.30 -0.83 -6.26
C TYR A 26 -5.66 -2.20 -6.50
N TRP A 27 -4.38 -2.17 -6.84
CA TRP A 27 -3.48 -3.31 -6.68
C TRP A 27 -2.70 -3.16 -5.36
N HIS A 28 -2.91 -4.11 -4.45
CA HIS A 28 -2.26 -4.17 -3.16
C HIS A 28 -1.53 -5.49 -2.95
N ILE A 29 -0.34 -5.43 -2.34
CA ILE A 29 0.25 -6.61 -1.71
C ILE A 29 -0.30 -6.63 -0.28
N LEU A 30 -1.18 -7.60 0.01
CA LEU A 30 -1.75 -7.78 1.34
C LEU A 30 -0.78 -8.57 2.21
N VAL A 31 -0.50 -8.04 3.40
CA VAL A 31 0.46 -8.62 4.35
C VAL A 31 -0.14 -8.81 5.75
N GLY A 32 -1.43 -8.52 5.92
CA GLY A 32 -2.14 -8.69 7.20
C GLY A 32 -2.23 -10.15 7.68
N ASP A 33 -1.99 -11.13 6.82
CA ASP A 33 -1.91 -12.55 7.19
C ASP A 33 -0.53 -12.97 7.70
N ARG A 34 0.49 -12.11 7.58
CA ARG A 34 1.89 -12.36 7.96
C ARG A 34 2.13 -11.97 9.42
N PRO A 35 2.29 -12.95 10.34
CA PRO A 35 2.46 -12.64 11.76
C PRO A 35 3.63 -11.69 12.01
N GLU A 36 4.77 -11.91 11.34
CA GLU A 36 5.97 -11.10 11.50
C GLU A 36 5.76 -9.62 11.13
N VAL A 37 4.96 -9.36 10.09
CA VAL A 37 4.63 -8.00 9.65
C VAL A 37 3.61 -7.36 10.60
N ARG A 38 2.61 -8.14 11.06
CA ARG A 38 1.65 -7.66 12.05
C ARG A 38 2.32 -7.26 13.35
N ASP A 39 3.23 -8.09 13.86
CA ASP A 39 3.94 -7.83 15.11
C ASP A 39 4.79 -6.54 14.99
N LEU A 40 5.46 -6.36 13.85
CA LEU A 40 6.21 -5.14 13.54
C LEU A 40 5.29 -3.90 13.54
N ALA A 41 4.17 -3.96 12.81
CA ALA A 41 3.23 -2.87 12.70
C ALA A 41 2.57 -2.54 14.05
N GLN A 42 2.14 -3.56 14.79
CA GLN A 42 1.52 -3.41 16.11
C GLN A 42 2.49 -2.79 17.12
N SER A 43 3.76 -3.23 17.13
CA SER A 43 4.80 -2.64 17.98
C SER A 43 5.01 -1.15 17.67
N ALA A 44 5.03 -0.80 16.39
CA ALA A 44 5.15 0.60 15.96
C ALA A 44 3.90 1.43 16.34
N GLN A 45 2.71 0.91 16.05
CA GLN A 45 1.42 1.54 16.36
C GLN A 45 1.24 1.73 17.87
N ALA A 46 1.65 0.78 18.71
CA ALA A 46 1.60 0.92 20.17
C ALA A 46 2.45 2.09 20.70
N ARG A 47 3.62 2.35 20.10
CA ARG A 47 4.48 3.50 20.45
C ARG A 47 3.87 4.83 20.00
N LEU A 48 3.04 4.80 18.96
CA LEU A 48 2.35 5.96 18.39
C LEU A 48 0.97 6.20 19.00
N ALA A 49 0.35 5.23 19.66
CA ALA A 49 -1.05 5.27 20.11
C ALA A 49 -1.35 6.42 21.10
N ARG A 50 -0.33 6.94 21.78
CA ARG A 50 -0.47 8.10 22.69
C ARG A 50 -0.60 9.45 21.97
N PHE A 51 -0.34 9.51 20.66
CA PHE A 51 -0.41 10.74 19.89
C PHE A 51 -1.78 10.82 19.19
N PRO A 52 -2.52 11.93 19.36
CA PRO A 52 -3.80 12.12 18.68
C PRO A 52 -3.59 12.40 17.18
N GLY A 53 -4.67 12.35 16.41
CA GLY A 53 -4.66 12.71 14.99
C GLY A 53 -3.89 11.74 14.10
N LEU A 54 -3.82 10.47 14.51
CA LEU A 54 -3.27 9.37 13.71
C LEU A 54 -4.36 8.33 13.46
N HIS A 55 -4.57 8.00 12.19
CA HIS A 55 -5.43 6.90 11.76
C HIS A 55 -4.58 5.69 11.41
N MET A 56 -4.72 4.62 12.18
CA MET A 56 -3.91 3.42 12.06
C MET A 56 -4.67 2.36 11.26
N PRO A 57 -4.11 1.82 10.16
CA PRO A 57 -4.72 0.67 9.50
C PRO A 57 -4.83 -0.50 10.47
N PRO A 58 -5.98 -1.19 10.53
CA PRO A 58 -6.12 -2.38 11.35
C PRO A 58 -5.26 -3.52 10.76
N PRO A 59 -4.87 -4.52 11.58
CA PRO A 59 -3.92 -5.55 11.18
C PRO A 59 -4.28 -6.30 9.90
N GLU A 60 -5.55 -6.62 9.69
CA GLU A 60 -6.08 -7.31 8.50
C GLU A 60 -5.91 -6.51 7.21
N TRP A 61 -5.85 -5.18 7.30
CA TRP A 61 -5.71 -4.27 6.16
C TRP A 61 -4.29 -3.72 6.01
N LEU A 62 -3.30 -4.29 6.70
CA LEU A 62 -1.90 -3.99 6.43
C LEU A 62 -1.53 -4.40 4.99
N HIS A 63 -0.99 -3.44 4.24
CA HIS A 63 -0.75 -3.60 2.81
C HIS A 63 0.39 -2.72 2.28
N ILE A 64 0.87 -3.06 1.10
CA ILE A 64 1.73 -2.21 0.27
C ILE A 64 0.93 -1.83 -0.99
N THR A 65 0.67 -0.54 -1.16
CA THR A 65 0.00 -0.03 -2.37
C THR A 65 0.95 -0.11 -3.55
N THR A 66 0.56 -0.89 -4.56
CA THR A 66 1.36 -1.13 -5.77
C THR A 66 0.93 -0.22 -6.92
N LEU A 67 -0.39 -0.08 -7.12
CA LEU A 67 -0.95 0.78 -8.17
C LEU A 67 -2.39 1.17 -7.83
N VAL A 68 -2.75 2.43 -8.03
CA VAL A 68 -4.15 2.86 -8.12
C VAL A 68 -4.58 2.69 -9.58
N ALA A 69 -5.48 1.75 -9.85
CA ALA A 69 -5.90 1.44 -11.22
C ALA A 69 -6.86 2.50 -11.77
N GLY A 70 -7.82 2.94 -10.95
CA GLY A 70 -8.81 3.94 -11.33
C GLY A 70 -10.10 3.82 -10.52
N PRO A 71 -11.08 4.71 -10.75
CA PRO A 71 -12.34 4.70 -10.02
C PRO A 71 -13.27 3.59 -10.53
N THR A 72 -14.15 3.07 -9.65
CA THR A 72 -15.04 1.94 -9.97
C THR A 72 -16.11 2.27 -11.01
N ASN A 73 -16.42 3.54 -11.23
CA ASN A 73 -17.35 3.97 -12.28
C ASN A 73 -16.72 3.95 -13.69
N GLU A 74 -15.41 3.72 -13.80
CA GLU A 74 -14.68 3.68 -15.06
C GLU A 74 -14.07 2.30 -15.35
N ILE A 75 -14.12 1.37 -14.40
CA ILE A 75 -13.59 0.01 -14.52
C ILE A 75 -14.69 -0.98 -14.13
N THR A 76 -15.24 -1.68 -15.12
CA THR A 76 -16.33 -2.65 -14.91
C THR A 76 -15.84 -3.91 -14.20
N ASP A 77 -16.75 -4.68 -13.61
CA ASP A 77 -16.41 -5.96 -12.98
C ASP A 77 -15.76 -6.94 -13.97
N ASP A 78 -16.23 -6.98 -15.22
CA ASP A 78 -15.61 -7.78 -16.29
C ASP A 78 -14.17 -7.34 -16.57
N GLN A 79 -13.91 -6.03 -16.62
CA GLN A 79 -12.56 -5.49 -16.76
C GLN A 79 -11.69 -5.84 -15.55
N GLN A 80 -12.23 -5.80 -14.32
CA GLN A 80 -11.49 -6.21 -13.13
C GLN A 80 -11.07 -7.69 -13.20
N GLN A 81 -11.96 -8.57 -13.66
CA GLN A 81 -11.64 -10.00 -13.84
C GLN A 81 -10.63 -10.24 -14.99
N GLU A 82 -10.73 -9.49 -16.09
CA GLU A 82 -9.77 -9.56 -17.18
C GLU A 82 -8.39 -9.02 -16.77
N MET A 83 -8.35 -7.93 -15.99
CA MET A 83 -7.14 -7.40 -15.36
C MET A 83 -6.49 -8.47 -14.47
N LEU A 84 -7.28 -9.15 -13.64
CA LEU A 84 -6.80 -10.22 -12.76
C LEU A 84 -6.24 -11.40 -13.55
N THR A 85 -6.93 -11.83 -14.61
CA THR A 85 -6.49 -12.92 -15.48
C THR A 85 -5.18 -12.57 -16.19
N THR A 86 -5.10 -11.36 -16.74
CA THR A 86 -3.91 -10.85 -17.43
C THR A 86 -2.74 -10.72 -16.46
N ALA A 87 -2.95 -10.15 -15.28
CA ALA A 87 -1.94 -10.02 -14.25
C ALA A 87 -1.45 -11.40 -13.77
N SER A 88 -2.34 -12.37 -13.61
CA SER A 88 -1.99 -13.74 -13.21
C SER A 88 -1.03 -14.40 -14.21
N GLY A 89 -1.26 -14.26 -15.52
CA GLY A 89 -0.36 -14.79 -16.54
C GLY A 89 1.02 -14.12 -16.57
N LEU A 90 1.09 -12.83 -16.23
CA LEU A 90 2.36 -12.09 -16.14
C LEU A 90 3.12 -12.42 -14.86
N LEU A 91 2.44 -12.40 -13.72
CA LEU A 91 3.01 -12.63 -12.38
C LEU A 91 3.44 -14.08 -12.18
N ALA A 92 2.80 -15.06 -12.83
CA ALA A 92 3.22 -16.46 -12.78
C ALA A 92 4.69 -16.68 -13.21
N LYS A 93 5.25 -15.77 -14.03
CA LYS A 93 6.64 -15.81 -14.51
C LYS A 93 7.63 -15.17 -13.54
N ILE A 94 7.15 -14.49 -12.51
CA ILE A 94 7.96 -13.81 -11.50
C ILE A 94 8.03 -14.73 -10.28
N PRO A 95 9.24 -15.09 -9.79
CA PRO A 95 9.36 -15.88 -8.57
C PRO A 95 8.91 -15.08 -7.36
N PRO A 96 8.40 -15.73 -6.28
CA PRO A 96 8.19 -15.07 -5.00
C PRO A 96 9.42 -14.26 -4.56
N ALA A 97 9.17 -13.09 -3.99
CA ALA A 97 10.22 -12.17 -3.56
C ALA A 97 10.34 -12.17 -2.03
N THR A 98 11.55 -12.37 -1.52
CA THR A 98 11.85 -12.07 -0.12
C THR A 98 11.98 -10.57 0.04
N ALA A 99 11.27 -10.02 1.02
CA ALA A 99 11.25 -8.60 1.32
C ALA A 99 11.56 -8.35 2.79
N THR A 100 12.30 -7.29 3.05
CA THR A 100 12.77 -6.86 4.34
C THR A 100 12.12 -5.52 4.69
N LEU A 101 11.56 -5.43 5.89
CA LEU A 101 10.98 -4.24 6.50
C LEU A 101 11.77 -3.86 7.75
N GLY A 102 11.84 -2.58 8.08
CA GLY A 102 12.47 -2.14 9.34
C GLY A 102 12.74 -0.63 9.38
N ARG A 103 13.15 -0.05 8.26
CA ARG A 103 13.43 1.39 8.20
C ARG A 103 12.15 2.21 8.12
N VAL A 104 12.04 3.22 8.98
CA VAL A 104 10.89 4.11 9.04
C VAL A 104 11.03 5.23 8.01
N PHE A 105 9.95 5.46 7.27
CA PHE A 105 9.78 6.57 6.35
C PHE A 105 8.72 7.53 6.89
N TYR A 106 9.12 8.79 7.06
CA TYR A 106 8.25 9.87 7.51
C TYR A 106 7.87 10.75 6.31
N HIS A 107 6.57 10.88 6.08
CA HIS A 107 5.96 11.78 5.12
C HIS A 107 5.00 12.72 5.87
N PRO A 108 4.79 13.98 5.45
CA PRO A 108 3.84 14.87 6.12
C PRO A 108 2.44 14.25 6.32
N GLU A 109 1.99 13.40 5.40
CA GLU A 109 0.67 12.75 5.47
C GLU A 109 0.65 11.37 6.15
N ALA A 110 1.81 10.75 6.39
CA ALA A 110 1.87 9.35 6.83
C ALA A 110 3.22 8.94 7.43
N ILE A 111 3.17 7.94 8.29
CA ILE A 111 4.33 7.21 8.80
C ILE A 111 4.26 5.80 8.23
N ALA A 112 5.34 5.36 7.58
CA ALA A 112 5.40 4.08 6.90
C ALA A 112 6.73 3.36 7.19
N ILE A 113 6.79 2.08 6.86
CA ILE A 113 8.00 1.25 6.92
C ILE A 113 8.40 0.91 5.48
N THR A 114 9.64 1.18 5.11
CA THR A 114 10.12 0.91 3.75
C THR A 114 10.32 -0.58 3.53
N VAL A 115 10.10 -1.03 2.30
CA VAL A 115 10.28 -2.43 1.88
C VAL A 115 11.47 -2.53 0.93
N GLN A 116 12.38 -3.48 1.18
CA GLN A 116 13.59 -3.69 0.39
C GLN A 116 13.82 -5.19 0.10
N PRO A 117 14.56 -5.57 -0.95
CA PRO A 117 15.01 -4.74 -2.07
C PRO A 117 13.84 -4.38 -3.01
N THR A 118 13.86 -3.17 -3.60
CA THR A 118 12.76 -2.71 -4.45
C THR A 118 12.74 -3.39 -5.82
N ALA A 119 13.88 -3.84 -6.34
CA ALA A 119 14.03 -4.30 -7.72
C ALA A 119 13.09 -5.46 -8.10
N HIS A 120 12.82 -6.38 -7.19
CA HIS A 120 11.87 -7.48 -7.43
C HIS A 120 10.43 -6.97 -7.45
N LEU A 121 10.09 -6.03 -6.56
CA LEU A 121 8.77 -5.43 -6.48
C LEU A 121 8.51 -4.49 -7.65
N ASP A 122 9.53 -3.87 -8.22
CA ASP A 122 9.41 -3.05 -9.45
C ASP A 122 8.85 -3.89 -10.61
N ARG A 123 9.27 -5.16 -10.75
CA ARG A 123 8.72 -6.09 -11.76
C ARG A 123 7.27 -6.47 -11.48
N VAL A 124 6.93 -6.63 -10.20
CA VAL A 124 5.54 -6.90 -9.77
C VAL A 124 4.64 -5.73 -10.13
N ARG A 125 5.09 -4.50 -9.85
CA ARG A 125 4.37 -3.28 -10.24
C ARG A 125 4.22 -3.16 -11.75
N GLU A 126 5.28 -3.41 -12.51
CA GLU A 126 5.25 -3.37 -13.97
C GLU A 126 4.23 -4.37 -14.54
N ALA A 127 4.15 -5.58 -13.98
CA ALA A 127 3.19 -6.59 -14.41
C ALA A 127 1.73 -6.15 -14.19
N VAL A 128 1.40 -5.62 -13.01
CA VAL A 128 0.03 -5.15 -12.73
C VAL A 128 -0.31 -3.87 -13.48
N GLN A 129 0.66 -2.99 -13.71
CA GLN A 129 0.48 -1.80 -14.55
C GLN A 129 0.21 -2.21 -16.00
N THR A 130 0.99 -3.15 -16.54
CA THR A 130 0.79 -3.70 -17.88
C THR A 130 -0.59 -4.33 -18.04
N ALA A 131 -1.04 -5.12 -17.05
CA ALA A 131 -2.38 -5.71 -17.05
C ALA A 131 -3.48 -4.63 -17.03
N THR A 132 -3.30 -3.60 -16.20
CA THR A 132 -4.24 -2.46 -16.11
C THR A 132 -4.33 -1.72 -17.44
N VAL A 133 -3.20 -1.37 -18.06
CA VAL A 133 -3.16 -0.66 -19.35
C VAL A 133 -3.81 -1.49 -20.46
N LYS A 134 -3.50 -2.79 -20.54
CA LYS A 134 -4.04 -3.65 -21.59
C LYS A 134 -5.56 -3.73 -21.60
N VAL A 135 -6.18 -3.73 -20.43
CA VAL A 135 -7.64 -3.93 -20.29
C VAL A 135 -8.40 -2.60 -20.28
N THR A 136 -7.84 -1.59 -19.63
CA THR A 136 -8.54 -0.31 -19.41
C THR A 136 -8.08 0.81 -20.34
N GLY A 137 -6.94 0.66 -21.00
CA GLY A 137 -6.27 1.72 -21.76
C GLY A 137 -5.61 2.80 -20.88
N ARG A 138 -5.55 2.60 -19.55
CA ARG A 138 -5.08 3.60 -18.58
C ARG A 138 -3.84 3.12 -17.84
N GLU A 139 -2.92 4.04 -17.58
CA GLU A 139 -1.68 3.72 -16.86
C GLU A 139 -1.87 3.45 -15.36
N GLY A 140 -3.00 3.89 -14.79
CA GLY A 140 -3.13 4.04 -13.35
C GLY A 140 -2.18 5.11 -12.81
N HIS A 141 -2.03 5.19 -11.50
CA HIS A 141 -1.07 6.09 -10.87
C HIS A 141 -0.54 5.54 -9.54
N THR A 142 0.51 6.17 -9.04
CA THR A 142 1.10 5.89 -7.73
C THR A 142 0.65 6.96 -6.74
N GLU A 143 0.37 6.57 -5.51
CA GLU A 143 0.20 7.55 -4.44
C GLU A 143 1.56 8.08 -3.93
N GLY A 144 1.67 9.39 -3.72
CA GLY A 144 2.86 10.03 -3.17
C GLY A 144 3.91 10.40 -4.23
N PRO A 145 5.21 10.07 -4.05
CA PRO A 145 6.27 10.52 -4.95
C PRO A 145 6.08 10.02 -6.38
N THR A 146 6.58 10.80 -7.36
CA THR A 146 6.48 10.46 -8.79
C THR A 146 7.06 9.08 -9.12
N ARG A 147 8.09 8.65 -8.37
CA ARG A 147 8.63 7.29 -8.44
C ARG A 147 8.04 6.46 -7.31
N TRP A 148 7.46 5.31 -7.65
CA TRP A 148 6.99 4.36 -6.66
C TRP A 148 8.13 3.87 -5.76
N ALA A 149 7.83 3.84 -4.47
CA ALA A 149 8.69 3.30 -3.43
C ALA A 149 7.81 2.39 -2.56
N PRO A 150 8.02 1.07 -2.54
CA PRO A 150 7.17 0.16 -1.77
C PRO A 150 7.33 0.42 -0.27
N HIS A 151 6.20 0.62 0.39
CA HIS A 151 6.14 0.92 1.82
C HIS A 151 4.86 0.34 2.43
N LEU A 152 4.94 -0.02 3.70
CA LEU A 152 3.81 -0.40 4.54
C LEU A 152 3.43 0.80 5.41
N THR A 153 2.28 1.42 5.16
CA THR A 153 1.81 2.51 6.02
C THR A 153 1.33 1.96 7.36
N ILE A 154 1.82 2.51 8.46
CA ILE A 154 1.44 2.12 9.83
C ILE A 154 0.54 3.17 10.50
N ALA A 155 0.59 4.41 10.04
CA ALA A 155 -0.29 5.48 10.49
C ALA A 155 -0.42 6.56 9.42
N TYR A 156 -1.65 7.02 9.17
CA TYR A 156 -1.96 8.21 8.39
C TYR A 156 -2.23 9.39 9.32
N SER A 157 -1.88 10.59 8.90
CA SER A 157 -2.12 11.79 9.69
C SER A 157 -3.49 12.40 9.38
N GLU A 158 -4.28 12.67 10.42
CA GLU A 158 -5.59 13.30 10.36
C GLU A 158 -5.59 14.78 10.76
N ALA A 159 -4.46 15.25 11.31
CA ALA A 159 -4.37 16.59 11.86
C ALA A 159 -2.96 17.16 11.67
N GLU A 160 -2.87 18.49 11.69
CA GLU A 160 -1.59 19.16 11.79
C GLU A 160 -0.99 18.94 13.18
N GLN A 161 0.26 18.48 13.23
CA GLN A 161 1.01 18.34 14.47
C GLN A 161 2.52 18.30 14.22
N PRO A 162 3.35 18.73 15.19
CA PRO A 162 4.80 18.61 15.07
C PRO A 162 5.23 17.15 14.85
N ALA A 163 6.08 16.90 13.86
CA ALA A 163 6.57 15.55 13.58
C ALA A 163 7.64 15.09 14.59
N GLY A 164 8.36 16.03 15.23
CA GLY A 164 9.48 15.75 16.14
C GLY A 164 9.15 14.75 17.27
N PRO A 165 8.04 14.92 18.01
CA PRO A 165 7.61 13.96 19.04
C PRO A 165 7.32 12.55 18.50
N LEU A 166 6.73 12.44 17.30
CA LEU A 166 6.46 11.17 16.62
C LEU A 166 7.76 10.46 16.24
N VAL A 167 8.68 11.21 15.61
CA VAL A 167 10.02 10.72 15.24
C VAL A 167 10.80 10.27 16.48
N THR A 168 10.74 11.03 17.57
CA THR A 168 11.41 10.69 18.83
C THR A 168 10.83 9.41 19.44
N ALA A 169 9.51 9.26 19.41
CA ALA A 169 8.83 8.13 20.02
C ALA A 169 9.05 6.82 19.27
N LEU A 170 9.08 6.85 17.93
CA LEU A 170 9.20 5.67 17.08
C LEU A 170 10.66 5.38 16.66
N GLY A 171 11.46 6.42 16.45
CA GLY A 171 12.83 6.30 15.94
C GLY A 171 12.89 6.14 14.41
N HIS A 172 14.08 5.85 13.89
CA HIS A 172 14.31 5.72 12.45
C HIS A 172 14.29 4.28 11.95
N GLU A 173 14.48 3.33 12.86
CA GLU A 173 14.59 1.90 12.58
C GLU A 173 13.75 1.14 13.60
N LEU A 174 13.12 0.08 13.12
CA LEU A 174 12.45 -0.94 13.89
C LEU A 174 13.23 -2.26 13.74
N PRO A 175 13.00 -3.26 14.61
CA PRO A 175 13.53 -4.60 14.40
C PRO A 175 13.23 -5.07 12.98
N THR A 176 14.27 -5.55 12.29
CA THR A 176 14.14 -6.00 10.91
C THR A 176 13.22 -7.22 10.84
N CYS A 177 12.32 -7.21 9.86
CA CYS A 177 11.35 -8.26 9.59
C CYS A 177 11.51 -8.72 8.14
N GLU A 178 11.69 -10.02 7.91
CA GLU A 178 11.68 -10.61 6.58
C GLU A 178 10.34 -11.29 6.31
N THR A 179 9.76 -11.06 5.13
CA THR A 179 8.52 -11.71 4.71
C THR A 179 8.59 -12.08 3.23
N THR A 180 7.81 -13.08 2.82
CA THR A 180 7.73 -13.50 1.42
C THR A 180 6.51 -12.91 0.74
N ILE A 181 6.76 -12.10 -0.29
CA ILE A 181 5.73 -11.58 -1.19
C ILE A 181 5.54 -12.58 -2.32
N ASN A 182 4.36 -13.21 -2.35
CA ASN A 182 4.02 -14.25 -3.32
C ASN A 182 2.69 -14.00 -4.05
N ALA A 183 2.05 -12.85 -3.81
CA ALA A 183 0.81 -12.48 -4.45
C ALA A 183 0.62 -10.96 -4.50
N VAL A 184 -0.18 -10.51 -5.47
CA VAL A 184 -0.80 -9.18 -5.49
C VAL A 184 -2.31 -9.38 -5.59
N SER A 185 -3.06 -8.58 -4.85
CA SER A 185 -4.53 -8.59 -4.82
C SER A 185 -5.07 -7.40 -5.59
N LEU A 186 -6.11 -7.64 -6.39
CA LEU A 186 -6.97 -6.59 -6.91
C LEU A 186 -8.10 -6.36 -5.90
N VAL A 187 -8.30 -5.12 -5.48
CA VAL A 187 -9.22 -4.76 -4.41
C VAL A 187 -10.11 -3.60 -4.87
N ASP A 188 -11.41 -3.73 -4.62
CA ASP A 188 -12.38 -2.66 -4.69
C ASP A 188 -12.49 -1.98 -3.31
N GLN A 189 -11.92 -0.79 -3.16
CA GLN A 189 -12.16 0.09 -2.01
C GLN A 189 -13.45 0.85 -2.25
N ARG A 190 -14.50 0.51 -1.51
CA ARG A 190 -15.78 1.22 -1.60
C ARG A 190 -15.79 2.44 -0.70
N GLY A 191 -16.24 3.58 -1.23
CA GLY A 191 -16.23 4.84 -0.49
C GLY A 191 -14.83 5.32 -0.10
N PRO A 192 -14.73 6.18 0.94
CA PRO A 192 -13.46 6.77 1.35
C PRO A 192 -12.41 5.77 1.84
N GLU A 193 -11.15 5.95 1.43
CA GLU A 193 -9.98 5.12 1.79
C GLU A 193 -9.89 4.80 3.29
N ARG A 194 -10.13 5.80 4.15
CA ARG A 194 -10.01 5.66 5.62
C ARG A 194 -10.95 4.61 6.23
N LEU A 195 -12.01 4.21 5.51
CA LEU A 195 -12.99 3.25 6.01
C LEU A 195 -12.50 1.80 5.86
N TRP A 196 -11.50 1.55 5.02
CA TRP A 196 -11.00 0.21 4.73
C TRP A 196 -12.08 -0.78 4.29
N ASP A 197 -13.14 -0.28 3.64
CA ASP A 197 -14.23 -1.08 3.08
C ASP A 197 -13.78 -1.81 1.79
N TRP A 198 -12.88 -2.76 1.99
CA TRP A 198 -12.21 -3.50 0.94
C TRP A 198 -12.96 -4.76 0.57
N HIS A 199 -13.21 -4.89 -0.72
CA HIS A 199 -13.75 -6.10 -1.32
C HIS A 199 -12.70 -6.68 -2.27
N PRO A 200 -11.98 -7.74 -1.85
CA PRO A 200 -11.03 -8.42 -2.73
C PRO A 200 -11.76 -8.97 -3.96
N VAL A 201 -11.31 -8.56 -5.15
CA VAL A 201 -11.78 -9.12 -6.42
C VAL A 201 -11.11 -10.47 -6.66
N GLY A 202 -9.80 -10.54 -6.35
CA GLY A 202 -9.03 -11.77 -6.41
C GLY A 202 -7.53 -11.53 -6.29
N GLN A 203 -6.75 -12.60 -6.42
CA GLN A 203 -5.29 -12.58 -6.22
C GLN A 203 -4.55 -13.21 -7.39
N ALA A 204 -3.49 -12.54 -7.85
CA ALA A 204 -2.55 -13.05 -8.83
C ALA A 204 -1.25 -13.47 -8.13
N ARG A 205 -0.83 -14.73 -8.33
CA ARG A 205 0.31 -15.35 -7.64
C ARG A 205 1.62 -15.18 -8.40
N LEU A 206 2.70 -14.99 -7.64
CA LEU A 206 4.08 -15.09 -8.12
C LEU A 206 4.49 -16.56 -7.99
N LEU A 207 4.77 -17.22 -9.11
CA LEU A 207 5.07 -18.67 -9.13
C LEU A 207 6.51 -18.95 -9.55
N GLY A 208 7.08 -18.13 -10.43
CA GLY A 208 8.42 -18.34 -10.99
C GLY A 208 8.50 -19.50 -11.98
N ASN A 209 7.38 -19.84 -12.64
CA ASN A 209 7.36 -20.95 -13.59
C ASN A 209 8.35 -20.71 -14.74
N HIS A 210 9.23 -21.69 -14.95
CA HIS A 210 10.20 -21.79 -16.04
C HIS A 210 9.53 -22.13 -17.37
#